data_AF-A0A350SU61-F1
#
_entry.id   AF-A0A350SU61-F1
#
_cell.length_a   1.000
_cell.length_b   1.000
_cell.length_c   1.000
_cell.angle_alpha   90.00
_cell.angle_beta   90.00
_cell.angle_gamma   90.00
#
_symmetry.space_group_name_H-M   'P 1'
#
loop_
_entity.id
_entity.type
_entity.pdbx_description
1 polymer ?
#
loop_
_entity_poly.entity_id
_entity_poly.type
_entity_poly.pdbx_seq_one_letter_code
_entity_poly.pdbx_strand_id
1 'polypeptide(L)'
;EVCETPRDVSFCGHAIAKSETLVVPDALKDPRFVDNPLVTGHPFVRFYAGAGLRLPYGQVVGTLCIMDRRPREFDRLDVAILGGLRDMVVEELFRREEAAA
;
A
#
# COMPACT_ATOMS: atom_id res chain seq x y z
N GLU A 1 8.12 -1.50 18.25
CA GLU A 1 7.38 -1.16 17.03
C GLU A 1 8.24 -0.24 16.18
N VAL A 2 8.12 -0.30 14.87
CA VAL A 2 8.91 0.52 13.94
C VAL A 2 7.92 1.48 13.27
N CYS A 3 8.05 2.78 13.54
CA CYS A 3 7.13 3.81 13.04
C CYS A 3 7.33 4.13 11.55
N GLU A 4 8.49 3.79 11.00
CA GLU A 4 8.89 4.13 9.64
C GLU A 4 9.81 3.07 9.05
N THR A 5 9.78 2.90 7.74
CA THR A 5 10.62 1.93 7.05
C THR A 5 11.37 2.64 5.93
N PRO A 6 12.67 2.32 5.71
CA PRO A 6 13.39 2.80 4.54
C PRO A 6 12.63 2.52 3.23
N ARG A 7 12.67 3.48 2.30
CA ARG A 7 11.85 3.43 1.08
C ARG A 7 12.23 2.27 0.15
N ASP A 8 13.51 1.92 0.09
CA ASP A 8 14.09 0.83 -0.70
C ASP A 8 13.56 -0.55 -0.31
N VAL A 9 13.21 -0.75 0.96
CA VAL A 9 12.58 -1.99 1.45
C VAL A 9 11.05 -1.87 1.56
N SER A 10 10.46 -0.73 1.19
CA SER A 10 9.02 -0.50 1.33
C SER A 10 8.20 -1.15 0.21
N PHE A 11 7.11 -1.82 0.58
CA PHE A 11 6.09 -2.28 -0.37
C PHE A 11 5.39 -1.09 -1.04
N CYS A 12 5.15 -0.02 -0.29
CA CYS A 12 4.46 1.18 -0.74
C CYS A 12 5.21 1.88 -1.89
N GLY A 13 6.55 1.87 -1.87
CA GLY A 13 7.36 2.42 -2.96
C GLY A 13 7.05 1.78 -4.32
N HIS A 14 6.72 0.49 -4.32
CA HIS A 14 6.34 -0.25 -5.53
C HIS A 14 4.88 0.00 -5.94
N ALA A 15 3.99 0.22 -4.97
CA ALA A 15 2.58 0.50 -5.22
C ALA A 15 2.36 1.91 -5.82
N ILE A 16 3.12 2.91 -5.37
CA ILE A 16 3.04 4.30 -5.86
C ILE A 16 3.31 4.42 -7.37
N ALA A 17 4.12 3.53 -7.93
CA ALA A 17 4.44 3.53 -9.35
C ALA A 17 3.28 3.08 -10.26
N LYS A 18 2.20 2.51 -9.69
CA LYS A 18 1.06 1.98 -10.44
C LYS A 18 -0.17 2.86 -10.26
N SER A 19 -1.00 2.93 -11.30
CA SER A 19 -2.34 3.53 -11.24
C SER A 19 -3.36 2.63 -10.53
N GLU A 20 -3.08 1.34 -10.47
CA GLU A 20 -3.95 0.31 -9.91
C GLU A 20 -3.43 -0.21 -8.56
N THR A 21 -4.34 -0.79 -7.77
CA THR A 21 -4.00 -1.45 -6.50
C THR A 21 -2.97 -2.55 -6.72
N LEU A 22 -1.84 -2.48 -6.01
CA LEU A 22 -0.86 -3.54 -5.97
C LEU A 22 -1.32 -4.61 -4.98
N VAL A 23 -1.57 -5.83 -5.48
CA VAL A 23 -1.88 -7.00 -4.66
C VAL A 23 -0.71 -7.98 -4.70
N VAL A 24 -0.28 -8.43 -3.52
CA VAL A 24 0.74 -9.47 -3.30
C VAL A 24 0.13 -10.51 -2.37
N PRO A 25 -0.45 -11.60 -2.91
CA PRO A 25 -1.11 -12.63 -2.11
C PRO A 25 -0.17 -13.37 -1.16
N ASP A 26 1.08 -13.59 -1.60
CA ASP A 26 2.16 -14.22 -0.84
C ASP A 26 3.53 -13.66 -1.25
N ALA A 27 4.14 -12.86 -0.38
CA ALA A 27 5.40 -12.18 -0.62
C ALA A 27 6.59 -13.15 -0.73
N LEU A 28 6.49 -14.37 -0.19
CA LEU A 28 7.52 -15.40 -0.39
C LEU A 28 7.50 -15.99 -1.80
N LYS A 29 6.40 -15.81 -2.54
CA LYS A 29 6.24 -16.29 -3.91
C LYS A 29 6.37 -15.18 -4.94
N ASP A 30 6.53 -13.94 -4.49
CA ASP A 30 6.64 -12.78 -5.36
C ASP A 30 8.12 -12.41 -5.54
N PRO A 31 8.68 -12.53 -6.76
CA PRO A 31 10.10 -12.24 -7.02
C PRO A 31 10.52 -10.82 -6.65
N ARG A 32 9.57 -9.88 -6.54
CA ARG A 32 9.84 -8.48 -6.16
C ARG A 32 10.11 -8.34 -4.66
N PHE A 33 9.62 -9.27 -3.85
CA PHE A 33 9.60 -9.15 -2.39
C PHE A 33 10.20 -10.34 -1.65
N VAL A 34 10.51 -11.46 -2.33
CA VAL A 34 10.99 -12.69 -1.69
C VAL A 34 12.25 -12.48 -0.83
N ASP A 35 13.16 -11.61 -1.27
CA ASP A 35 14.40 -11.28 -0.55
C ASP A 35 14.26 -10.03 0.34
N ASN A 36 13.07 -9.43 0.43
CA ASN A 36 12.85 -8.20 1.19
C ASN A 36 13.05 -8.46 2.70
N PRO A 37 13.79 -7.61 3.44
CA PRO A 37 14.00 -7.78 4.88
C PRO A 37 12.72 -7.87 5.72
N LEU A 38 11.62 -7.24 5.27
CA LEU A 38 10.32 -7.32 5.94
C LEU A 38 9.63 -8.67 5.75
N VAL A 39 10.04 -9.44 4.73
CA VAL A 39 9.52 -10.77 4.39
C VAL A 39 10.39 -11.86 5.01
N THR A 40 11.71 -11.75 4.86
CA THR A 40 12.70 -12.71 5.35
C THR A 40 12.97 -12.58 6.85
N GLY A 41 12.87 -11.37 7.38
CA GLY A 41 12.98 -11.04 8.80
C GLY A 41 11.67 -10.50 9.38
N HIS A 42 11.70 -10.10 10.65
CA HIS A 42 10.55 -9.49 11.30
C HIS A 42 10.11 -8.21 10.52
N PRO A 43 8.82 -8.04 10.19
CA PRO A 43 7.66 -8.71 10.80
C PRO A 43 7.14 -9.95 10.07
N PHE A 44 7.88 -10.49 9.10
CA PHE A 44 7.51 -11.65 8.27
C PHE A 44 6.23 -11.42 7.46
N VAL A 45 6.21 -10.31 6.72
CA VAL A 45 5.12 -9.97 5.81
C VAL A 45 4.89 -11.10 4.81
N ARG A 46 3.64 -11.48 4.61
CA ARG A 46 3.21 -12.45 3.60
C ARG A 46 2.19 -11.86 2.65
N PHE A 47 1.25 -11.08 3.16
CA PHE A 47 0.27 -10.44 2.32
C PHE A 47 0.45 -8.93 2.32
N TYR A 48 0.30 -8.33 1.14
CA TYR A 48 0.23 -6.88 0.98
C TYR A 48 -0.82 -6.51 -0.08
N ALA A 49 -1.68 -5.54 0.23
CA ALA A 49 -2.50 -4.85 -0.75
C ALA A 49 -2.37 -3.35 -0.54
N GLY A 50 -1.95 -2.61 -1.56
CA GLY A 50 -1.70 -1.17 -1.47
C GLY A 50 -2.33 -0.39 -2.62
N ALA A 51 -3.12 0.62 -2.28
CA ALA A 51 -3.75 1.53 -3.22
C ALA A 51 -3.14 2.95 -3.06
N GLY A 52 -2.66 3.53 -4.16
CA GLY A 52 -1.97 4.82 -4.15
C GLY A 52 -2.88 5.99 -3.80
N LEU A 53 -2.45 6.86 -2.88
CA LEU A 53 -3.15 8.08 -2.50
C LEU A 53 -2.74 9.21 -3.46
N ARG A 54 -3.49 9.33 -4.57
CA ARG A 54 -3.26 10.33 -5.59
C ARG A 54 -4.15 11.55 -5.36
N LEU A 55 -3.55 12.72 -5.16
CA LEU A 55 -4.27 13.98 -5.00
C LEU A 55 -4.74 14.51 -6.37
N PRO A 56 -5.74 15.43 -6.41
CA PRO A 56 -6.29 15.97 -7.66
C PRO A 56 -5.27 16.57 -8.62
N TYR A 57 -4.18 17.14 -8.10
CA TYR A 57 -3.09 17.72 -8.91
C TYR A 57 -2.08 16.69 -9.44
N GLY A 58 -2.35 15.39 -9.21
CA GLY A 58 -1.60 14.27 -9.80
C GLY A 58 -0.47 13.72 -8.95
N GLN A 59 -0.07 14.39 -7.86
CA GLN A 59 0.94 13.89 -6.92
C GLN A 59 0.43 12.67 -6.17
N VAL A 60 1.30 11.68 -5.98
CA VAL A 60 1.04 10.53 -5.12
C VAL A 60 1.80 10.72 -3.82
N VAL A 61 1.06 10.93 -2.74
CA VAL A 61 1.63 11.25 -1.42
C VAL A 61 1.93 9.99 -0.59
N GLY A 62 1.37 8.84 -0.98
CA GLY A 62 1.56 7.59 -0.27
C GLY A 62 0.63 6.50 -0.77
N THR A 63 0.34 5.52 0.09
CA THR A 63 -0.63 4.44 -0.17
C THR A 63 -1.47 4.18 1.07
N LEU A 64 -2.75 3.89 0.88
CA LEU A 64 -3.53 3.15 1.86
C LEU A 64 -3.27 1.65 1.64
N CYS A 65 -2.82 0.94 2.67
CA CYS A 65 -2.44 -0.46 2.52
C CYS A 65 -2.87 -1.36 3.67
N ILE A 66 -3.04 -2.64 3.33
CA ILE A 66 -3.25 -3.76 4.24
C ILE A 66 -2.00 -4.63 4.19
N MET A 67 -1.53 -5.09 5.35
CA MET A 67 -0.37 -5.95 5.49
C MET A 67 -0.67 -7.04 6.51
N ASP A 68 -0.32 -8.29 6.21
CA ASP A 68 -0.52 -9.44 7.09
C ASP A 68 0.69 -10.39 7.07
N ARG A 69 0.86 -11.16 8.14
CA ARG A 69 1.87 -12.22 8.29
C ARG A 69 1.41 -13.57 7.72
N ARG A 70 0.19 -13.66 7.18
CA ARG A 70 -0.34 -14.84 6.50
C ARG A 70 -0.68 -14.51 5.05
N PRO A 71 -0.45 -15.43 4.10
CA PRO A 71 -0.94 -15.29 2.74
C PRO A 71 -2.46 -15.11 2.71
N ARG A 72 -2.96 -14.37 1.73
CA ARG A 72 -4.39 -14.07 1.61
C ARG A 72 -4.80 -13.94 0.16
N GLU A 73 -5.93 -14.54 -0.18
CA GLU A 73 -6.65 -14.23 -1.41
C GLU A 73 -7.31 -12.86 -1.30
N PHE A 74 -7.26 -12.09 -2.37
CA PHE A 74 -7.79 -10.73 -2.41
C PHE A 74 -8.49 -10.54 -3.73
N ASP A 75 -9.82 -10.65 -3.68
CA ASP A 75 -10.63 -10.74 -4.88
C ASP A 75 -11.01 -9.35 -5.43
N ARG A 76 -11.86 -9.32 -6.46
CA ARG A 76 -12.29 -8.07 -7.09
C ARG A 76 -13.13 -7.19 -6.16
N LEU A 77 -13.91 -7.80 -5.25
CA LEU A 77 -14.71 -7.06 -4.28
C LEU A 77 -13.79 -6.42 -3.22
N ASP A 78 -12.80 -7.16 -2.73
CA ASP A 78 -11.79 -6.65 -1.80
C ASP A 78 -11.02 -5.45 -2.39
N VAL A 79 -10.61 -5.56 -3.66
CA VAL A 79 -9.94 -4.46 -4.39
C VAL A 79 -10.86 -3.24 -4.51
N ALA A 80 -12.14 -3.43 -4.81
CA ALA A 80 -13.11 -2.34 -4.91
C ALA A 80 -13.32 -1.65 -3.56
N ILE A 81 -13.41 -2.41 -2.47
CA ILE A 81 -13.55 -1.88 -1.11
C ILE A 81 -12.31 -1.06 -0.72
N LEU A 82 -11.10 -1.60 -0.92
CA LEU A 82 -9.87 -0.86 -0.65
C LEU A 82 -9.76 0.42 -1.50
N GLY A 83 -10.21 0.37 -2.75
CA GLY A 83 -10.31 1.53 -3.63
C GLY A 83 -11.24 2.61 -3.07
N GLY A 84 -12.45 2.24 -2.62
CA GLY A 84 -13.38 3.19 -2.00
C GLY A 84 -12.84 3.80 -0.70
N LEU A 85 -12.18 2.99 0.14
CA LEU A 85 -11.50 3.48 1.34
C LEU A 85 -10.35 4.45 1.02
N ARG A 86 -9.56 4.14 -0.02
CA ARG A 86 -8.52 5.04 -0.54
C ARG A 86 -9.14 6.37 -0.96
N ASP A 87 -10.27 6.36 -1.66
CA ASP A 87 -10.91 7.59 -2.16
C ASP A 87 -11.38 8.48 -1.00
N MET A 88 -12.00 7.90 0.03
CA MET A 88 -12.36 8.63 1.25
C MET A 88 -11.15 9.27 1.94
N VAL A 89 -10.00 8.58 1.98
CA VAL A 89 -8.76 9.14 2.54
C VAL A 89 -8.23 10.27 1.69
N VAL A 90 -8.25 10.15 0.36
CA VAL A 90 -7.82 11.22 -0.56
C VAL A 90 -8.69 12.46 -0.40
N GLU A 91 -10.01 12.32 -0.31
CA GLU A 91 -10.93 13.43 -0.08
C GLU A 91 -10.62 14.17 1.22
N GLU A 92 -10.36 13.44 2.30
CA GLU A 92 -10.03 14.04 3.60
C GLU A 92 -8.66 14.74 3.59
N LEU A 93 -7.65 14.14 2.93
CA LEU A 93 -6.34 14.78 2.78
C LEU A 93 -6.44 16.09 2.00
N PHE A 94 -7.20 16.09 0.91
CA PHE A 94 -7.42 17.28 0.08
C PHE A 94 -8.17 18.37 0.85
N ARG A 95 -9.24 18.02 1.57
CA ARG A 95 -9.98 18.97 2.41
C ARG A 95 -9.09 19.66 3.45
N ARG A 96 -8.14 18.93 4.02
CA ARG A 96 -7.19 19.50 5.00
C ARG A 96 -6.14 20.39 4.35
N GLU A 97 -5.70 20.05 3.15
CA GLU A 97 -4.79 20.89 2.37
C GLU A 97 -5.45 22.24 2.05
N GLU A 98 -6.70 22.22 1.56
CA GLU A 98 -7.47 23.45 1.29
C GLU A 98 -7.72 24.29 2.54
N ALA A 99 -8.00 23.67 3.68
CA ALA A 99 -8.21 24.39 4.95
C ALA A 99 -6.92 24.98 5.55
N ALA A 100 -5.74 24.50 5.11
CA ALA A 100 -4.44 24.99 5.57
C ALA A 100 -3.80 26.02 4.61
N ALA A 101 -4.39 26.22 3.43
CA ALA A 101 -3.99 27.19 2.41
C ALA A 101 -4.71 28.55 2.61
#